data_AF-A0A842QJT7-F1
#
_entry.id   AF-A0A842QJT7-F1
#
_cell.length_a   1.000
_cell.length_b   1.000
_cell.length_c   1.000
_cell.angle_alpha   90.00
_cell.angle_beta   90.00
_cell.angle_gamma   90.00
#
_symmetry.space_group_name_H-M   'P 1'
#
loop_
_entity.id
_entity.type
_entity.pdbx_description
1 polymer ?
#
loop_
_entity_poly.entity_id
_entity_poly.type
_entity_poly.pdbx_seq_one_letter_code
_entity_poly.pdbx_strand_id
1 'polypeptide(L)'
;MMTENQKIFRIYTCPGCRNIGYVRVADKEEECHCSLCGALIVQDDSALYAENPEEARELVASVSMTSASEETQVIRGLGKRRRILRMIRALQDLRRSRPVPLQDVMEECEYAGIREETARKFIDVLIEQELVKQLPEGLVARRGDD
;
A
#
# COMPACT_ATOMS: atom_id res chain seq x y z
N MET A 1 -36.68 -14.38 -4.52
CA MET A 1 -35.52 -14.88 -5.30
C MET A 1 -34.38 -13.89 -5.06
N MET A 2 -33.42 -14.24 -4.20
CA MET A 2 -32.26 -13.39 -3.91
C MET A 2 -31.12 -13.89 -4.81
N THR A 3 -30.83 -13.14 -5.88
CA THR A 3 -29.82 -13.47 -6.88
C THR A 3 -28.44 -13.00 -6.41
N GLU A 4 -27.55 -13.98 -6.26
CA GLU A 4 -26.09 -13.94 -6.48
C GLU A 4 -25.27 -12.80 -5.85
N ASN A 5 -24.44 -13.15 -4.87
CA ASN A 5 -23.17 -12.53 -4.46
C ASN A 5 -22.63 -11.43 -5.41
N GLN A 6 -23.20 -10.23 -5.37
CA GLN A 6 -22.61 -9.06 -6.01
C GLN A 6 -21.29 -8.81 -5.30
N LYS A 7 -20.19 -8.99 -6.04
CA LYS A 7 -18.84 -8.79 -5.52
C LYS A 7 -18.62 -7.28 -5.45
N ILE A 8 -18.87 -6.68 -4.30
CA ILE A 8 -18.72 -5.25 -4.12
C ILE A 8 -17.23 -4.96 -3.85
N PHE A 9 -16.67 -3.98 -4.54
CA PHE A 9 -15.33 -3.45 -4.28
C PHE A 9 -15.48 -2.11 -3.57
N ARG A 10 -14.94 -2.01 -2.36
CA ARG A 10 -14.92 -0.76 -1.61
C ARG A 10 -13.64 0.01 -1.92
N ILE A 11 -13.77 1.26 -2.30
CA ILE A 11 -12.66 2.19 -2.53
C ILE A 11 -12.34 2.86 -1.20
N TYR A 12 -11.05 3.02 -0.91
CA TYR A 12 -10.61 3.63 0.34
C TYR A 12 -9.39 4.52 0.13
N THR A 13 -9.25 5.49 1.03
CA THR A 13 -8.01 6.21 1.29
C THR A 13 -7.51 5.82 2.67
N CYS A 14 -6.33 5.23 2.75
CA CYS A 14 -5.79 4.78 4.03
C CYS A 14 -5.40 5.95 4.92
N PRO A 15 -5.91 6.06 6.16
CA PRO A 15 -5.54 7.15 7.06
C PRO A 15 -4.06 7.08 7.49
N GLY A 16 -3.48 5.88 7.57
CA GLY A 16 -2.08 5.70 7.99
C GLY A 16 -1.06 6.06 6.91
N CYS A 17 -1.17 5.46 5.72
CA CYS A 17 -0.17 5.61 4.66
C CYS A 17 -0.63 6.43 3.45
N ARG A 18 -1.85 6.96 3.49
CA ARG A 18 -2.52 7.72 2.41
C ARG A 18 -2.63 6.95 1.08
N ASN A 19 -2.50 5.63 1.11
CA ASN A 19 -2.72 4.79 -0.07
C ASN A 19 -4.20 4.80 -0.45
N ILE A 20 -4.50 5.20 -1.69
CA ILE A 20 -5.81 5.03 -2.31
C ILE A 20 -5.84 3.66 -2.98
N GLY A 21 -6.87 2.87 -2.70
CA GLY A 21 -7.01 1.54 -3.28
C GLY A 21 -8.43 1.03 -3.21
N TYR A 22 -8.62 -0.22 -3.63
CA TYR A 22 -9.87 -0.92 -3.45
C TYR A 22 -9.64 -2.30 -2.84
N VAL A 23 -10.67 -2.82 -2.20
CA VAL A 23 -10.70 -4.15 -1.58
C VAL A 23 -12.06 -4.76 -1.84
N ARG A 24 -12.10 -6.08 -2.06
CA ARG A 24 -13.36 -6.79 -2.24
C ARG A 24 -13.98 -7.05 -0.87
N VAL A 25 -15.25 -6.72 -0.75
CA VAL A 25 -16.06 -6.93 0.45
C VAL A 25 -17.32 -7.73 0.10
N ALA A 26 -17.83 -8.49 1.06
CA ALA A 26 -19.09 -9.21 0.99
C ALA A 26 -20.28 -8.25 1.12
N ASP A 27 -20.16 -7.24 1.98
CA ASP A 27 -21.16 -6.20 2.18
C ASP A 27 -20.51 -4.83 2.50
N LYS A 28 -21.33 -3.80 2.65
CA LYS A 28 -20.83 -2.44 2.85
C LYS A 28 -20.23 -2.23 4.24
N GLU A 29 -20.68 -2.98 5.24
CA GLU A 29 -20.34 -2.89 6.67
C GLU A 29 -19.07 -3.66 7.03
N GLU A 30 -18.60 -4.54 6.14
CA GLU A 30 -17.37 -5.28 6.34
C GLU A 30 -16.17 -4.35 6.58
N GLU A 31 -15.47 -4.62 7.68
CA GLU A 31 -14.19 -4.01 7.99
C GLU A 31 -13.16 -4.36 6.92
N CYS A 32 -12.35 -3.39 6.53
CA CYS A 32 -11.34 -3.65 5.51
C CYS A 32 -9.98 -3.06 5.88
N HIS A 33 -8.93 -3.72 5.42
CA HIS A 33 -7.56 -3.36 5.73
C HIS A 33 -6.87 -2.75 4.52
N CYS A 34 -6.00 -1.78 4.77
CA CYS A 34 -5.19 -1.18 3.73
C CYS A 34 -4.28 -2.23 3.10
N SER A 35 -4.43 -2.45 1.79
CA SER A 35 -3.58 -3.37 1.03
C SER A 35 -2.08 -2.99 0.99
N LEU A 36 -1.71 -1.82 1.51
CA LEU A 36 -0.32 -1.38 1.63
C LEU A 36 0.24 -1.61 3.04
N CYS A 37 -0.41 -1.06 4.06
CA CYS A 37 0.12 -1.02 5.42
C CYS A 37 -0.59 -1.94 6.42
N GLY A 38 -1.70 -2.57 6.03
CA GLY A 38 -2.53 -3.37 6.92
C GLY A 38 -3.39 -2.55 7.89
N ALA A 39 -3.29 -1.22 7.92
CA ALA A 39 -4.12 -0.41 8.81
C ALA A 39 -5.61 -0.58 8.49
N LEU A 40 -6.43 -0.65 9.54
CA LEU A 40 -7.89 -0.68 9.45
C LEU A 40 -8.40 0.58 8.74
N ILE A 41 -9.26 0.38 7.76
CA ILE A 41 -9.95 1.45 7.04
C ILE A 41 -11.29 1.69 7.74
N VAL A 42 -11.33 2.76 8.53
CA VAL A 42 -12.56 3.21 9.17
C VAL A 42 -13.59 3.56 8.10
N GLN A 43 -14.82 3.08 8.27
CA GLN A 43 -15.94 3.50 7.44
C GLN A 43 -16.21 4.99 7.58
N ASP A 44 -16.41 5.62 6.44
CA ASP A 44 -16.99 6.94 6.29
C ASP A 44 -18.21 6.76 5.39
N ASP A 45 -19.29 7.49 5.68
CA ASP A 45 -20.51 7.54 4.87
C ASP A 45 -20.24 8.03 3.43
N SER A 46 -19.04 8.59 3.16
CA SER A 46 -18.56 8.94 1.83
C SER A 46 -17.93 7.77 1.02
N ALA A 47 -17.92 6.55 1.57
CA ALA A 47 -17.28 5.40 0.93
C ALA A 47 -17.86 5.11 -0.47
N LEU A 48 -16.97 5.06 -1.47
CA LEU A 48 -17.31 4.68 -2.84
C LEU A 48 -17.23 3.16 -3.02
N TYR A 49 -18.11 2.64 -3.87
CA TYR A 49 -18.20 1.21 -4.16
C TYR A 49 -18.27 0.98 -5.68
N ALA A 50 -17.71 -0.14 -6.13
CA ALA A 50 -17.77 -0.61 -7.50
C ALA A 50 -18.32 -2.04 -7.56
N GLU A 51 -18.95 -2.41 -8.67
CA GLU A 51 -19.48 -3.76 -8.88
C GLU A 51 -18.45 -4.70 -9.51
N ASN A 52 -17.40 -4.15 -10.11
CA ASN A 52 -16.36 -4.92 -10.78
C ASN A 52 -14.96 -4.28 -10.65
N PRO A 53 -13.87 -5.04 -10.93
CA PRO A 53 -12.50 -4.53 -10.79
C PRO A 53 -12.12 -3.40 -11.75
N GLU A 54 -12.77 -3.27 -12.90
CA GLU A 54 -12.48 -2.24 -13.90
C GLU A 54 -13.01 -0.90 -13.42
N GLU A 55 -14.28 -0.87 -13.02
CA GLU A 55 -14.92 0.27 -12.37
C GLU A 55 -14.19 0.67 -11.07
N ALA A 56 -13.75 -0.30 -10.27
CA ALA A 56 -12.96 -0.02 -9.07
C ALA A 56 -11.63 0.70 -9.38
N ARG A 57 -10.99 0.37 -10.50
CA ARG A 57 -9.75 1.06 -10.94
C ARG A 57 -10.05 2.48 -11.43
N GLU A 58 -11.15 2.66 -12.15
CA GLU A 58 -11.59 3.98 -12.61
C GLU A 58 -11.94 4.89 -11.42
N LEU A 59 -12.67 4.37 -10.43
CA LEU A 59 -12.98 5.10 -9.21
C LEU A 59 -11.74 5.42 -8.37
N VAL A 60 -10.78 4.50 -8.24
CA VAL A 60 -9.50 4.83 -7.59
C VAL A 60 -8.76 5.93 -8.35
N ALA A 61 -8.77 5.89 -9.69
CA ALA A 61 -8.15 6.92 -10.50
C ALA A 61 -8.86 8.28 -10.33
N SER A 62 -10.19 8.31 -10.32
CA SER A 62 -10.96 9.54 -10.14
C SER A 62 -10.74 10.15 -8.75
N VAL A 63 -10.81 9.35 -7.68
CA VAL A 63 -10.52 9.81 -6.31
C VAL A 63 -9.09 10.34 -6.22
N SER A 64 -8.13 9.66 -6.84
CA SER A 64 -6.74 10.14 -6.88
C SER A 64 -6.59 11.48 -7.61
N MET A 65 -7.45 11.78 -8.59
CA MET A 65 -7.46 13.04 -9.34
C MET A 65 -8.22 14.15 -8.59
N THR A 66 -9.31 13.84 -7.89
CA THR A 66 -10.08 14.82 -7.10
C THR A 66 -9.33 15.24 -5.83
N SER A 67 -8.63 14.30 -5.17
CA SER A 67 -7.72 14.63 -4.05
C SER A 67 -6.49 15.44 -4.49
N ALA A 68 -6.25 15.60 -5.80
CA ALA A 68 -5.17 16.44 -6.31
C ALA A 68 -5.56 17.92 -6.40
N SER A 69 -6.85 18.27 -6.38
CA SER A 69 -7.31 19.67 -6.35
C SER A 69 -7.42 20.26 -4.95
N GLU A 70 -7.52 19.43 -3.92
CA GLU A 70 -7.45 19.84 -2.50
C GLU A 70 -6.19 19.23 -1.89
N GLU A 71 -5.09 20.00 -1.92
CA GLU A 71 -3.85 19.74 -1.18
C GLU A 71 -3.28 18.31 -1.20
N THR A 72 -2.97 17.74 -2.37
CA THR A 72 -2.07 16.56 -2.39
C THR A 72 -1.08 16.61 -3.55
N GLN A 73 0.19 16.81 -3.21
CA GLN A 73 1.34 16.48 -4.06
C GLN A 73 1.09 15.12 -4.72
N VAL A 74 0.92 15.11 -6.04
CA VAL A 74 0.86 13.90 -6.87
C VAL A 74 1.99 12.96 -6.44
N ILE A 75 1.66 11.88 -5.71
CA ILE A 75 2.65 10.91 -5.20
C ILE A 75 3.09 10.05 -6.38
N ARG A 76 3.87 10.64 -7.29
CA ARG A 76 4.58 9.91 -8.34
C ARG A 76 5.45 8.86 -7.67
N GLY A 77 5.28 7.59 -8.06
CA GLY A 77 6.13 6.49 -7.61
C GLY A 77 5.55 5.56 -6.56
N LEU A 78 4.25 5.64 -6.25
CA LEU A 78 3.54 4.65 -5.42
C LEU A 78 3.84 3.20 -5.84
N GLY A 79 3.89 2.93 -7.15
CA GLY A 79 4.23 1.60 -7.68
C GLY A 79 5.66 1.16 -7.31
N LYS A 80 6.64 2.06 -7.41
CA LYS A 80 8.03 1.80 -7.02
C LYS A 80 8.14 1.62 -5.50
N ARG A 81 7.50 2.49 -4.72
CA ARG A 81 7.48 2.39 -3.26
C ARG A 81 6.88 1.08 -2.77
N ARG A 82 5.77 0.64 -3.37
CA ARG A 82 5.14 -0.64 -3.07
C ARG A 82 6.03 -1.83 -3.45
N ARG A 83 6.73 -1.73 -4.58
CA ARG A 83 7.68 -2.76 -5.02
C ARG A 83 8.85 -2.89 -4.02
N ILE A 84 9.42 -1.78 -3.58
CA ILE A 84 10.48 -1.74 -2.56
C ILE A 84 9.99 -2.34 -1.24
N LEU A 85 8.80 -1.96 -0.76
CA LEU A 85 8.24 -2.55 0.48
C LEU A 85 8.06 -4.07 0.36
N ARG A 86 7.61 -4.58 -0.80
CA ARG A 86 7.52 -6.02 -1.04
C ARG A 86 8.88 -6.70 -1.07
N MET A 87 9.91 -6.08 -1.64
CA MET A 87 11.28 -6.61 -1.62
C MET A 87 11.80 -6.74 -0.19
N ILE A 88 11.64 -5.69 0.63
CA ILE A 88 12.05 -5.70 2.04
C ILE A 88 11.34 -6.84 2.78
N ARG A 89 10.03 -7.01 2.59
CA ARG A 89 9.26 -8.11 3.20
C ARG A 89 9.76 -9.48 2.74
N ALA A 90 9.97 -9.67 1.44
CA ALA A 90 10.46 -10.94 0.89
C ALA A 90 11.85 -11.30 1.43
N LEU A 91 12.78 -10.33 1.47
CA LEU A 91 14.11 -10.52 2.06
C LEU A 91 14.01 -10.83 3.55
N GLN A 92 13.14 -10.14 4.27
CA GLN A 92 12.91 -10.39 5.69
C GLN A 92 12.35 -11.80 5.95
N ASP A 93 11.43 -12.28 5.11
CA ASP A 93 10.89 -13.64 5.20
C ASP A 93 11.98 -14.69 4.95
N LEU A 94 12.85 -14.48 3.95
CA LEU A 94 14.03 -15.32 3.71
C LEU A 94 14.98 -15.33 4.92
N ARG A 95 15.09 -14.21 5.63
CA ARG A 95 15.89 -14.06 6.85
C ARG A 95 15.15 -14.44 8.14
N ARG A 96 14.02 -15.15 8.05
CA ARG A 96 13.22 -15.59 9.21
C ARG A 96 12.83 -14.42 10.12
N SER A 97 12.29 -13.35 9.53
CA SER A 97 11.88 -12.12 10.20
C SER A 97 13.02 -11.28 10.81
N ARG A 98 14.28 -11.65 10.57
CA ARG A 98 15.43 -10.82 10.98
C ARG A 98 15.53 -9.55 10.12
N PRO A 99 16.11 -8.47 10.66
CA PRO A 99 16.32 -7.23 9.92
C PRO A 99 17.12 -7.49 8.64
N VAL A 100 16.81 -6.77 7.57
CA VAL A 100 17.44 -6.92 6.25
C VAL A 100 18.50 -5.83 6.09
N PRO A 101 19.76 -6.12 5.75
CA PRO A 101 20.78 -5.09 5.58
C PRO A 101 20.34 -4.15 4.47
N LEU A 102 20.58 -2.84 4.63
CA LEU A 102 20.21 -1.86 3.61
C LEU A 102 20.82 -2.24 2.25
N GLN A 103 22.06 -2.71 2.24
CA GLN A 103 22.77 -3.13 1.04
C GLN A 103 21.99 -4.17 0.23
N ASP A 104 21.52 -5.26 0.86
CA ASP A 104 20.74 -6.31 0.18
C ASP A 104 19.45 -5.74 -0.46
N VAL A 105 18.81 -4.76 0.20
CA VAL A 105 17.63 -4.08 -0.36
C VAL A 105 18.01 -3.23 -1.57
N MET A 106 19.16 -2.56 -1.54
CA MET A 106 19.65 -1.75 -2.66
C MET A 106 20.03 -2.62 -3.86
N GLU A 107 20.65 -3.78 -3.64
CA GLU A 107 20.98 -4.75 -4.70
C GLU A 107 19.71 -5.25 -5.39
N GLU A 108 18.68 -5.64 -4.62
CA GLU A 108 17.37 -6.03 -5.19
C GLU A 108 16.67 -4.89 -5.96
N CYS A 109 16.80 -3.65 -5.47
CA CYS A 109 16.29 -2.48 -6.18
C CYS A 109 16.99 -2.29 -7.52
N GLU A 110 18.31 -2.46 -7.57
CA GLU A 110 19.10 -2.35 -8.80
C GLU A 110 18.70 -3.44 -9.81
N TYR A 111 18.61 -4.71 -9.38
CA TYR A 111 18.14 -5.81 -10.24
C TYR A 111 16.74 -5.56 -10.81
N ALA A 112 15.90 -4.85 -10.08
CA ALA A 112 14.56 -4.47 -10.50
C ALA A 112 14.49 -3.21 -11.39
N GLY A 113 15.63 -2.61 -11.72
CA GLY A 113 15.73 -1.38 -12.52
C GLY A 113 15.36 -0.10 -11.75
N ILE A 114 15.46 -0.12 -10.42
CA ILE A 114 15.22 1.05 -9.57
C ILE A 114 16.56 1.67 -9.23
N ARG A 115 16.77 2.92 -9.67
CA ARG A 115 17.99 3.69 -9.37
C ARG A 115 18.18 3.87 -7.87
N GLU A 116 19.42 3.81 -7.42
CA GLU A 116 19.80 3.90 -6.00
C GLU A 116 19.20 5.13 -5.30
N GLU A 117 19.35 6.32 -5.87
CA GLU A 117 18.80 7.57 -5.32
C GLU A 117 17.27 7.52 -5.15
N THR A 118 16.59 6.82 -6.06
CA THR A 118 15.13 6.65 -6.01
C THR A 118 14.75 5.65 -4.93
N ALA A 119 15.50 4.56 -4.81
CA ALA A 119 15.28 3.55 -3.78
C ALA A 119 15.49 4.15 -2.38
N ARG A 120 16.57 4.90 -2.14
CA ARG A 120 16.82 5.60 -0.87
C ARG A 120 15.67 6.52 -0.46
N LYS A 121 15.27 7.43 -1.36
CA LYS A 121 14.13 8.34 -1.12
C LYS A 121 12.85 7.59 -0.75
N PHE A 122 12.57 6.47 -1.41
CA PHE A 122 11.38 5.68 -1.08
C PHE A 122 11.52 4.89 0.21
N ILE A 123 12.71 4.41 0.57
CA ILE A 123 12.98 3.78 1.86
C ILE A 123 12.78 4.80 2.98
N ASP A 124 13.30 6.02 2.84
CA ASP A 124 13.13 7.10 3.82
C ASP A 124 11.63 7.37 4.05
N VAL A 125 10.86 7.51 2.97
CA VAL A 125 9.40 7.68 3.05
C VAL A 125 8.71 6.47 3.70
N LEU A 126 9.19 5.24 3.47
CA LEU A 126 8.64 4.05 4.14
C LEU A 126 8.95 4.04 5.65
N ILE A 127 10.08 4.62 6.06
CA ILE A 127 10.47 4.78 7.46
C ILE A 127 9.63 5.87 8.13
N GLU A 128 9.49 7.03 7.49
CA GLU A 128 8.65 8.13 7.98
C GLU A 128 7.19 7.71 8.20
N GLN A 129 6.69 6.79 7.38
CA GLN A 129 5.34 6.25 7.49
C GLN A 129 5.23 5.00 8.39
N GLU A 130 6.29 4.67 9.12
CA GLU A 130 6.35 3.55 10.05
C GLU A 130 6.02 2.17 9.41
N LEU A 131 6.17 2.07 8.09
CA LEU A 131 5.98 0.82 7.33
C LEU A 131 7.25 -0.03 7.36
N VAL A 132 8.39 0.63 7.52
CA VAL A 132 9.70 0.03 7.72
C VAL A 132 10.32 0.70 8.93
N LYS A 133 10.92 -0.08 9.82
CA LYS A 133 11.73 0.42 10.92
C LYS A 133 13.20 0.24 10.57
N GLN A 134 13.99 1.29 10.71
CA GLN A 134 15.44 1.19 10.61
C GLN A 134 16.03 0.87 11.98
N LEU A 135 16.78 -0.23 12.04
CA LEU A 135 17.54 -0.71 13.19
C LEU A 135 19.05 -0.66 12.84
N PRO A 136 19.95 -0.70 13.85
CA PRO A 136 21.40 -0.74 13.61
C PRO A 136 21.82 -1.86 12.64
N GLU A 137 21.15 -3.01 12.72
CA GLU A 137 21.42 -4.20 11.93
C GLU A 137 20.69 -4.25 10.57
N GLY A 138 19.77 -3.32 10.28
CA GLY A 138 19.04 -3.29 9.00
C GLY A 138 17.60 -2.77 9.06
N LEU A 139 16.84 -3.04 8.01
CA LEU A 139 15.45 -2.65 7.81
C LEU A 139 14.50 -3.80 8.20
N VAL A 140 13.44 -3.46 8.92
CA VAL A 140 12.37 -4.39 9.31
C VAL A 140 11.06 -3.84 8.77
N ALA A 141 10.40 -4.55 7.86
CA ALA A 141 9.06 -4.17 7.44
C ALA A 141 8.06 -4.55 8.54
N ARG A 142 7.11 -3.66 8.82
CA ARG A 142 5.97 -3.97 9.67
C ARG A 142 5.10 -4.99 8.92
N ARG A 143 4.89 -6.16 9.54
CA ARG A 143 3.82 -7.06 9.12
C ARG A 143 2.52 -6.34 9.45
N GLY A 144 1.66 -6.14 8.43
CA GLY A 144 0.28 -5.83 8.73
C GLY A 144 -0.26 -7.07 9.45
N ASP A 145 -0.88 -6.87 10.60
CA ASP A 145 -1.62 -7.95 11.25
C ASP A 145 -2.62 -8.51 10.21
N ASP A 146 -2.61 -9.83 10.04
CA ASP A 146 -3.46 -10.58 9.11
C ASP A 146 -4.95 -10.31 9.33
#